data_AF-A0A162A1R9-F1
#
_entry.id   AF-A0A162A1R9-F1
#
_cell.length_a   1.000
_cell.length_b   1.000
_cell.length_c   1.000
_cell.angle_alpha   90.00
_cell.angle_beta   90.00
_cell.angle_gamma   90.00
#
_symmetry.space_group_name_H-M   'P 1'
#
loop_
_entity.id
_entity.type
_entity.pdbx_description
1 polymer ?
#
loop_
_entity_poly.entity_id
_entity_poly.type
_entity_poly.pdbx_seq_one_letter_code
_entity_poly.pdbx_strand_id
1 'polypeptide(L)'
;MKTNHTINVNCEAEVAFSFCLNVKNWPSVFPPCLAANVVSETQTEQVIEITAIANDSILSWTSKREIDRQARTICFKQTKPSSLLKYMHGTWQVTVQDNGCSIELIHEFEVKEAVAGLVEGVETREQAHSYMLECIERNSSKELNAIKEAIEKQVLSHEFEASMTLPYTKSAVFQLLRDAKHWPQLLPHCEKVQMHYQDHENQEFTMVVKVEDKEEKIRSIRKVEGGKISYFQPSPPPALLEHQGYWTVKEVEEGVEITSWHNIVMNADFWTDTAVDQAKAKIETAINNNSIGTMKAIDSSLKGTEHETA
;
A
#
# COMPACT_ATOMS: atom_id res chain seq x y z
N MET A 1 8.52 35.58 2.61
CA MET A 1 8.26 34.96 1.29
C MET A 1 7.19 33.92 1.46
N LYS A 2 6.36 33.71 0.43
CA LYS A 2 5.29 32.71 0.42
C LYS A 2 5.41 31.85 -0.83
N THR A 3 5.31 30.54 -0.70
CA THR A 3 5.24 29.58 -1.81
C THR A 3 3.97 28.75 -1.69
N ASN A 4 3.49 28.23 -2.81
CA ASN A 4 2.28 27.42 -2.85
C ASN A 4 2.44 26.28 -3.86
N HIS A 5 2.10 25.07 -3.44
CA HIS A 5 2.14 23.85 -4.23
C HIS A 5 0.81 23.14 -4.12
N THR A 6 0.27 22.64 -5.22
CA THR A 6 -1.03 21.98 -5.23
C THR A 6 -0.97 20.72 -6.07
N ILE A 7 -1.68 19.68 -5.64
CA ILE A 7 -1.88 18.46 -6.42
C ILE A 7 -3.33 17.98 -6.31
N ASN A 8 -3.86 17.37 -7.37
CA ASN A 8 -5.16 16.71 -7.36
C ASN A 8 -4.99 15.22 -7.05
N VAL A 9 -5.86 14.69 -6.19
CA VAL A 9 -5.85 13.32 -5.71
C VAL A 9 -7.23 12.70 -5.90
N ASN A 10 -7.28 11.51 -6.48
CA ASN A 10 -8.51 10.77 -6.78
C ASN A 10 -9.01 10.01 -5.54
N CYS A 11 -9.35 10.75 -4.49
CA CYS A 11 -9.94 10.21 -3.27
C CYS A 11 -10.88 11.23 -2.61
N GLU A 12 -11.63 10.78 -1.60
CA GLU A 12 -12.39 11.68 -0.74
C GLU A 12 -11.47 12.62 0.05
N ALA A 13 -11.90 13.87 0.25
CA ALA A 13 -11.11 14.88 0.95
C ALA A 13 -10.76 14.48 2.39
N GLU A 14 -11.62 13.71 3.07
CA GLU A 14 -11.35 13.24 4.44
C GLU A 14 -10.22 12.20 4.49
N VAL A 15 -10.10 11.35 3.46
CA VAL A 15 -9.01 10.39 3.32
C VAL A 15 -7.68 11.13 3.14
N ALA A 16 -7.64 12.11 2.23
CA ALA A 16 -6.45 12.93 2.00
C ALA A 16 -6.06 13.75 3.24
N PHE A 17 -7.03 14.35 3.93
CA PHE A 17 -6.79 15.11 5.15
C PHE A 17 -6.24 14.23 6.27
N SER A 18 -6.85 13.06 6.49
CA SER A 18 -6.38 12.07 7.47
C SER A 18 -4.96 11.60 7.18
N PHE A 19 -4.61 11.43 5.90
CA PHE A 19 -3.25 11.08 5.48
C PHE A 19 -2.23 12.18 5.79
N CYS A 20 -2.54 13.44 5.48
CA CYS A 20 -1.70 14.59 5.79
C CYS A 20 -1.54 14.78 7.32
N LEU A 21 -2.57 14.42 8.09
CA LEU A 21 -2.51 14.46 9.55
C LEU A 21 -1.64 13.34 10.13
N ASN A 22 -1.65 12.13 9.56
CA ASN A 22 -0.94 10.98 10.10
C ASN A 22 0.56 10.97 9.74
N VAL A 23 1.35 11.73 10.49
CA VAL A 23 2.80 11.86 10.27
C VAL A 23 3.57 10.56 10.48
N LYS A 24 3.04 9.60 11.24
CA LYS A 24 3.75 8.34 11.53
C LYS A 24 4.00 7.50 10.28
N ASN A 25 3.15 7.66 9.26
CA ASN A 25 3.28 6.96 7.99
C ASN A 25 4.22 7.68 7.02
N TRP A 26 4.59 8.94 7.30
CA TRP A 26 5.41 9.74 6.38
C TRP A 26 6.75 9.11 6.00
N PRO A 27 7.51 8.45 6.90
CA PRO A 27 8.78 7.84 6.51
C PRO A 27 8.65 6.71 5.49
N SER A 28 7.50 6.02 5.46
CA SER A 28 7.22 4.99 4.44
C SER A 28 6.75 5.56 3.10
N VAL A 29 6.41 6.85 3.06
CA VAL A 29 5.76 7.48 1.91
C VAL A 29 6.66 8.54 1.29
N PHE A 30 7.28 9.41 2.10
CA PHE A 30 8.07 10.54 1.64
C PHE A 30 9.54 10.13 1.56
N PRO A 31 10.13 10.02 0.36
CA PRO A 31 11.54 9.63 0.24
C PRO A 31 12.51 10.50 1.06
N PRO A 32 12.28 11.83 1.23
CA PRO A 32 13.14 12.64 2.10
C PRO A 32 12.93 12.41 3.59
N CYS A 33 11.76 11.92 4.04
CA CYS A 33 11.43 11.78 5.45
C CYS A 33 12.05 10.51 6.03
N LEU A 34 13.00 10.65 6.94
CA LEU A 34 13.69 9.53 7.58
C LEU A 34 12.97 9.06 8.85
N ALA A 35 12.35 9.99 9.57
CA ALA A 35 11.56 9.71 10.77
C ALA A 35 10.55 10.82 11.02
N ALA A 36 9.36 10.46 11.50
CA ALA A 36 8.34 11.41 11.92
C ALA A 36 7.58 10.86 13.13
N ASN A 37 7.65 11.57 14.25
CA ASN A 37 7.08 11.16 15.53
C ASN A 37 6.07 12.20 16.02
N VAL A 38 4.98 11.71 16.63
CA VAL A 38 4.04 12.54 17.37
C VAL A 38 4.51 12.64 18.81
N VAL A 39 4.87 13.85 19.25
CA VAL A 39 5.31 14.14 20.63
C VAL A 39 4.11 14.32 21.55
N SER A 40 3.08 15.02 21.08
CA SER A 40 1.81 15.20 21.79
C SER A 40 0.68 15.47 20.79
N GLU A 41 -0.52 15.03 21.09
CA GLU A 41 -1.69 15.22 20.24
C GLU A 41 -2.95 15.48 21.07
N THR A 42 -3.75 16.43 20.61
CA THR A 42 -5.13 16.68 21.03
C THR A 42 -6.03 16.69 19.80
N GLN A 43 -7.31 17.05 19.95
CA GLN A 43 -8.22 17.16 18.81
C GLN A 43 -7.88 18.31 17.86
N THR A 44 -7.29 19.39 18.36
CA THR A 44 -7.06 20.64 17.63
C THR A 44 -5.58 21.02 17.53
N GLU A 45 -4.70 20.30 18.22
CA GLU A 45 -3.27 20.62 18.25
C GLU A 45 -2.43 19.35 18.20
N GLN A 46 -1.27 19.43 17.55
CA GLN A 46 -0.29 18.36 17.54
C GLN A 46 1.14 18.91 17.54
N VAL A 47 2.03 18.27 18.28
CA VAL A 47 3.47 18.55 18.24
C VAL A 47 4.17 17.35 17.65
N ILE A 48 5.01 17.59 16.64
CA ILE A 48 5.72 16.54 15.92
C ILE A 48 7.20 16.83 15.85
N GLU A 49 7.99 15.76 15.74
CA GLU A 49 9.39 15.81 15.37
C GLU A 49 9.58 15.11 14.04
N ILE A 50 10.24 15.79 13.11
CA ILE A 50 10.55 15.26 11.78
C ILE A 50 12.05 15.27 11.61
N THR A 51 12.59 14.21 11.04
CA THR A 51 13.95 14.14 10.52
C THR A 51 13.88 13.84 9.03
N ALA A 52 14.49 14.68 8.21
CA ALA A 52 14.45 14.55 6.76
C ALA A 52 15.73 15.00 6.08
N ILE A 53 15.93 14.55 4.84
CA ILE A 53 17.01 15.00 3.96
C ILE A 53 16.58 16.28 3.23
N ALA A 54 17.38 17.34 3.32
CA ALA A 54 17.20 18.60 2.61
C ALA A 54 18.56 19.12 2.11
N ASN A 55 18.69 19.34 0.80
CA ASN A 55 19.96 19.74 0.15
C ASN A 55 21.13 18.84 0.59
N ASP A 56 20.92 17.52 0.50
CA ASP A 56 21.90 16.47 0.85
C ASP A 56 22.36 16.46 2.33
N SER A 57 21.70 17.25 3.18
CA SER A 57 21.94 17.30 4.63
C SER A 57 20.77 16.71 5.40
N ILE A 58 21.05 16.01 6.49
CA ILE A 58 20.01 15.53 7.41
C ILE A 58 19.66 16.66 8.38
N LEU A 59 18.40 17.09 8.37
CA LEU A 59 17.85 18.08 9.28
C LEU A 59 16.80 17.43 10.18
N SER A 60 16.75 17.89 11.43
CA SER A 60 15.71 17.49 12.38
C SER A 60 15.10 18.74 13.03
N TRP A 61 13.78 18.78 13.12
CA TRP A 61 13.05 19.91 13.69
C TRP A 61 11.77 19.48 14.38
N THR A 62 11.32 20.31 15.32
CA THR A 62 10.03 20.15 15.99
C THR A 62 9.03 21.16 15.42
N SER A 63 7.85 20.69 15.03
CA SER A 63 6.76 21.51 14.49
C SER A 63 5.54 21.46 15.41
N LYS A 64 4.95 22.61 15.71
CA LYS A 64 3.63 22.72 16.34
C LYS A 64 2.58 22.89 15.25
N ARG A 65 1.49 22.13 15.33
CA ARG A 65 0.41 22.09 14.35
C ARG A 65 -0.91 22.43 15.02
N GLU A 66 -1.71 23.26 14.36
CA GLU A 66 -3.08 23.61 14.70
C GLU A 66 -3.98 22.94 13.64
N ILE A 67 -5.00 22.19 14.09
CA ILE A 67 -5.81 21.32 13.25
C ILE A 67 -7.25 21.83 13.24
N ASP A 68 -7.75 22.14 12.05
CA ASP A 68 -9.16 22.39 11.80
C ASP A 68 -9.72 21.28 10.90
N ARG A 69 -10.44 20.34 11.50
CA ARG A 69 -11.02 19.20 10.78
C ARG A 69 -12.22 19.60 9.92
N GLN A 70 -12.97 20.62 10.32
CA GLN A 70 -14.13 21.07 9.57
C GLN A 70 -13.69 21.77 8.27
N ALA A 71 -12.65 22.59 8.36
CA ALA A 71 -12.02 23.24 7.21
C ALA A 71 -11.02 22.34 6.46
N ARG A 72 -10.64 21.19 7.03
CA ARG A 72 -9.56 20.30 6.54
C ARG A 72 -8.25 21.05 6.34
N THR A 73 -7.88 21.80 7.36
CA THR A 73 -6.69 22.65 7.40
C THR A 73 -5.75 22.20 8.51
N ILE A 74 -4.45 22.15 8.23
CA ILE A 74 -3.40 21.94 9.24
C ILE A 74 -2.38 23.05 9.10
N CYS A 75 -2.44 24.03 9.99
CA CYS A 75 -1.44 25.09 10.08
C CYS A 75 -0.27 24.58 10.92
N PHE A 76 0.97 24.80 10.48
CA PHE A 76 2.15 24.36 11.20
C PHE A 76 3.19 25.46 11.33
N LYS A 77 3.95 25.42 12.43
CA LYS A 77 5.02 26.37 12.75
C LYS A 77 6.23 25.59 13.25
N GLN A 78 7.36 25.73 12.58
CA GLN A 78 8.62 25.15 13.05
C GLN A 78 9.08 25.90 14.30
N THR A 79 9.17 25.20 15.43
CA THR A 79 9.61 25.79 16.69
C THR A 79 11.13 26.04 16.73
N LYS A 80 11.89 25.23 15.98
CA LYS A 80 13.32 25.39 15.73
C LYS A 80 13.57 25.24 14.23
N PRO A 81 13.43 26.33 13.44
CA PRO A 81 13.68 26.28 12.02
C PRO A 81 15.19 26.20 11.71
N SER A 82 15.52 26.02 10.43
CA SER A 82 16.89 26.09 9.91
C SER A 82 17.64 27.35 10.39
N SER A 83 18.97 27.26 10.51
CA SER A 83 19.84 28.36 10.93
C SER A 83 19.67 29.63 10.09
N LEU A 84 19.31 29.51 8.80
CA LEU A 84 19.08 30.64 7.88
C LEU A 84 17.79 31.43 8.17
N LEU A 85 16.82 30.82 8.86
CA LEU A 85 15.46 31.35 8.96
C LEU A 85 15.16 31.97 10.32
N LYS A 86 14.45 33.10 10.28
CA LYS A 86 13.82 33.69 11.46
C LYS A 86 12.55 32.93 11.82
N TYR A 87 11.76 32.54 10.83
CA TYR A 87 10.60 31.67 11.00
C TYR A 87 10.33 30.83 9.75
N MET A 88 9.65 29.70 9.93
CA MET A 88 9.07 28.86 8.88
C MET A 88 7.70 28.38 9.37
N HIS A 89 6.65 28.81 8.66
CA HIS A 89 5.28 28.38 8.86
C HIS A 89 4.76 27.73 7.58
N GLY A 90 3.65 27.02 7.69
CA GLY A 90 2.94 26.57 6.51
C GLY A 90 1.55 26.07 6.83
N THR A 91 0.85 25.69 5.78
CA THR A 91 -0.53 25.22 5.85
C THR A 91 -0.72 24.10 4.85
N TRP A 92 -1.25 22.98 5.34
CA TRP A 92 -1.90 21.98 4.51
C TRP A 92 -3.38 22.32 4.41
N GLN A 93 -3.92 22.35 3.20
CA GLN A 93 -5.34 22.56 2.95
C GLN A 93 -5.86 21.49 2.00
N VAL A 94 -6.94 20.82 2.38
CA VAL A 94 -7.61 19.84 1.50
C VAL A 94 -8.97 20.36 1.08
N THR A 95 -9.20 20.48 -0.23
CA THR A 95 -10.42 21.04 -0.81
C THR A 95 -11.12 19.99 -1.67
N VAL A 96 -12.44 19.84 -1.51
CA VAL A 96 -13.25 18.93 -2.33
C VAL A 96 -13.27 19.43 -3.78
N GLN A 97 -13.14 18.51 -4.72
CA GLN A 97 -13.26 18.75 -6.17
C GLN A 97 -14.33 17.82 -6.74
N ASP A 98 -14.77 18.06 -7.99
CA ASP A 98 -15.80 17.22 -8.63
C ASP A 98 -15.41 15.73 -8.70
N ASN A 99 -14.13 15.44 -8.95
CA ASN A 99 -13.58 14.09 -9.10
C ASN A 99 -12.49 13.79 -8.05
N GLY A 100 -12.75 14.11 -6.78
CA GLY A 100 -11.84 13.82 -5.67
C GLY A 100 -11.55 15.04 -4.81
N CYS A 101 -10.27 15.34 -4.60
CA CYS A 101 -9.85 16.52 -3.85
C CYS A 101 -8.53 17.12 -4.36
N SER A 102 -8.25 18.35 -3.94
CA SER A 102 -6.94 18.97 -4.09
C SER A 102 -6.27 19.10 -2.72
N ILE A 103 -4.97 18.83 -2.67
CA ILE A 103 -4.11 19.07 -1.52
C ILE A 103 -3.21 20.25 -1.87
N GLU A 104 -3.28 21.29 -1.05
CA GLU A 104 -2.47 22.49 -1.15
C GLU A 104 -1.48 22.54 0.03
N LEU A 105 -0.21 22.79 -0.27
CA LEU A 105 0.87 22.98 0.69
C LEU A 105 1.45 24.38 0.51
N ILE A 106 1.18 25.23 1.48
CA ILE A 106 1.68 26.61 1.54
C ILE A 106 2.85 26.67 2.51
N HIS A 107 3.92 27.36 2.14
CA HIS A 107 5.00 27.74 3.05
C HIS A 107 5.13 29.25 3.14
N GLU A 108 5.42 29.74 4.34
CA GLU A 108 5.76 31.14 4.59
C GLU A 108 7.00 31.23 5.48
N PHE A 109 8.01 31.96 5.02
CA PHE A 109 9.28 32.08 5.74
C PHE A 109 9.92 33.46 5.61
N GLU A 110 10.75 33.80 6.59
CA GLU A 110 11.61 34.99 6.59
C GLU A 110 13.06 34.57 6.85
N VAL A 111 13.97 35.02 5.98
CA VAL A 111 15.41 34.80 6.12
C VAL A 111 16.00 35.84 7.09
N LYS A 112 16.94 35.42 7.94
CA LYS A 112 17.63 36.30 8.88
C LYS A 112 18.38 37.43 8.16
N GLU A 113 18.68 38.49 8.92
CA GLU A 113 19.50 39.60 8.43
C GLU A 113 20.97 39.18 8.21
N ALA A 114 21.53 38.42 9.16
CA ALA A 114 22.88 37.87 9.07
C ALA A 114 22.82 36.37 8.71
N VAL A 115 23.31 36.03 7.51
CA VAL A 115 23.29 34.66 6.97
C VAL A 115 24.66 34.10 6.61
N ALA A 116 25.66 34.97 6.45
CA ALA A 116 27.02 34.59 6.09
C ALA A 116 27.60 33.55 7.07
N GLY A 117 28.19 32.48 6.53
CA GLY A 117 28.79 31.40 7.30
C GLY A 117 27.82 30.49 8.05
N LEU A 118 26.49 30.66 7.94
CA LEU A 118 25.52 29.78 8.58
C LEU A 118 25.29 28.47 7.81
N VAL A 119 25.45 28.51 6.50
CA VAL A 119 25.36 27.38 5.57
C VAL A 119 26.45 27.55 4.52
N GLU A 120 27.14 26.46 4.20
CA GLU A 120 28.21 26.47 3.20
C GLU A 120 27.67 26.94 1.83
N GLY A 121 28.36 27.90 1.21
CA GLY A 121 27.96 28.46 -0.08
C GLY A 121 26.86 29.54 -0.02
N VAL A 122 26.41 29.94 1.17
CA VAL A 122 25.39 30.99 1.37
C VAL A 122 25.98 32.17 2.15
N GLU A 123 26.30 33.25 1.45
CA GLU A 123 26.92 34.45 2.02
C GLU A 123 25.97 35.66 2.10
N THR A 124 25.02 35.75 1.17
CA THR A 124 24.09 36.89 1.09
C THR A 124 22.66 36.47 1.40
N ARG A 125 21.82 37.43 1.83
CA ARG A 125 20.38 37.19 2.04
C ARG A 125 19.69 36.72 0.77
N GLU A 126 20.09 37.23 -0.39
CA GLU A 126 19.55 36.82 -1.69
C GLU A 126 19.88 35.36 -1.99
N GLN A 127 21.13 34.93 -1.76
CA GLN A 127 21.53 33.52 -1.86
C GLN A 127 20.75 32.64 -0.88
N ALA A 128 20.55 33.10 0.36
CA ALA A 128 19.76 32.38 1.36
C ALA A 128 18.28 32.24 0.93
N HIS A 129 17.70 33.28 0.31
CA HIS A 129 16.36 33.21 -0.26
C HIS A 129 16.28 32.17 -1.38
N SER A 130 17.18 32.23 -2.36
CA SER A 130 17.20 31.26 -3.48
C SER A 130 17.41 29.83 -2.98
N TYR A 131 18.36 29.63 -2.07
CA TYR A 131 18.64 28.33 -1.44
C TYR A 131 17.39 27.74 -0.77
N MET A 132 16.64 28.57 -0.03
CA MET A 132 15.42 28.13 0.65
C MET A 132 14.28 27.87 -0.34
N LEU A 133 14.12 28.68 -1.37
CA LEU A 133 13.09 28.47 -2.41
C LEU A 133 13.31 27.17 -3.17
N GLU A 134 14.54 26.91 -3.61
CA GLU A 134 14.90 25.66 -4.29
C GLU A 134 14.66 24.44 -3.40
N CYS A 135 15.02 24.55 -2.11
CA CYS A 135 14.77 23.50 -1.13
C CYS A 135 13.27 23.21 -0.97
N ILE A 136 12.45 24.26 -0.81
CA ILE A 136 11.00 24.13 -0.64
C ILE A 136 10.36 23.58 -1.91
N GLU A 137 10.70 24.12 -3.09
CA GLU A 137 10.15 23.68 -4.38
C GLU A 137 10.37 22.18 -4.60
N ARG A 138 11.62 21.73 -4.44
CA ARG A 138 11.98 20.33 -4.66
C ARG A 138 11.31 19.40 -3.66
N ASN A 139 11.23 19.80 -2.40
CA ASN A 139 10.67 18.94 -1.35
C ASN A 139 9.14 18.90 -1.43
N SER A 140 8.46 20.05 -1.52
CA SER A 140 6.99 20.13 -1.63
C SER A 140 6.47 19.32 -2.82
N SER A 141 7.10 19.46 -3.99
CA SER A 141 6.69 18.71 -5.18
C SER A 141 6.89 17.19 -5.02
N LYS A 142 8.00 16.75 -4.42
CA LYS A 142 8.23 15.33 -4.13
C LYS A 142 7.26 14.79 -3.09
N GLU A 143 7.00 15.54 -2.03
CA GLU A 143 6.06 15.18 -0.96
C GLU A 143 4.64 15.02 -1.51
N LEU A 144 4.13 16.01 -2.25
CA LEU A 144 2.77 15.97 -2.80
C LEU A 144 2.56 14.82 -3.79
N ASN A 145 3.55 14.56 -4.67
CA ASN A 145 3.47 13.41 -5.58
C ASN A 145 3.46 12.08 -4.83
N ALA A 146 4.31 11.93 -3.81
CA ALA A 146 4.33 10.72 -2.99
C ALA A 146 3.03 10.52 -2.19
N ILE A 147 2.44 11.61 -1.66
CA ILE A 147 1.12 11.58 -1.02
C ILE A 147 0.06 11.08 -2.00
N LYS A 148 0.01 11.65 -3.20
CA LYS A 148 -0.94 11.26 -4.24
C LYS A 148 -0.79 9.77 -4.58
N GLU A 149 0.42 9.31 -4.89
CA GLU A 149 0.67 7.91 -5.25
C GLU A 149 0.27 6.95 -4.13
N ALA A 150 0.61 7.26 -2.88
CA ALA A 150 0.28 6.39 -1.75
C ALA A 150 -1.23 6.34 -1.47
N ILE A 151 -1.92 7.48 -1.50
CA ILE A 151 -3.37 7.54 -1.30
C ILE A 151 -4.10 6.80 -2.43
N GLU A 152 -3.75 7.08 -3.69
CA GLU A 152 -4.42 6.47 -4.83
C GLU A 152 -4.17 4.97 -4.89
N LYS A 153 -2.95 4.52 -4.56
CA LYS A 153 -2.67 3.09 -4.36
C LYS A 153 -3.53 2.50 -3.25
N GLN A 154 -3.69 3.17 -2.11
CA GLN A 154 -4.53 2.69 -1.00
C GLN A 154 -6.01 2.58 -1.40
N VAL A 155 -6.54 3.56 -2.14
CA VAL A 155 -7.92 3.53 -2.66
C VAL A 155 -8.12 2.33 -3.59
N LEU A 156 -7.14 2.03 -4.43
CA LEU A 156 -7.16 0.90 -5.38
C LEU A 156 -6.77 -0.44 -4.74
N SER A 157 -6.33 -0.45 -3.48
CA SER A 157 -5.99 -1.66 -2.75
C SER A 157 -7.25 -2.32 -2.19
N HIS A 158 -7.29 -3.64 -2.18
CA HIS A 158 -8.38 -4.42 -1.60
C HIS A 158 -7.84 -5.70 -0.96
N GLU A 159 -8.28 -5.98 0.27
CA GLU A 159 -7.94 -7.20 1.00
C GLU A 159 -9.22 -7.95 1.34
N PHE A 160 -9.19 -9.26 1.13
CA PHE A 160 -10.33 -10.13 1.37
C PHE A 160 -9.87 -11.57 1.55
N GLU A 161 -10.72 -12.39 2.16
CA GLU A 161 -10.46 -13.81 2.33
C GLU A 161 -11.72 -14.65 2.19
N ALA A 162 -11.52 -15.92 1.89
CA ALA A 162 -12.55 -16.95 1.93
C ALA A 162 -12.05 -18.11 2.77
N SER A 163 -12.96 -18.72 3.53
CA SER A 163 -12.66 -19.89 4.35
C SER A 163 -13.66 -21.02 4.16
N MET A 164 -13.21 -22.26 4.36
CA MET A 164 -14.03 -23.47 4.36
C MET A 164 -13.53 -24.45 5.41
N THR A 165 -14.44 -25.04 6.17
CA THR A 165 -14.13 -26.10 7.14
C THR A 165 -14.36 -27.47 6.51
N LEU A 166 -13.38 -28.37 6.64
CA LEU A 166 -13.44 -29.73 6.14
C LEU A 166 -13.07 -30.75 7.23
N PRO A 167 -13.72 -31.93 7.26
CA PRO A 167 -13.52 -32.95 8.30
C PRO A 167 -12.27 -33.83 8.06
N TYR A 168 -11.15 -33.22 7.66
CA TYR A 168 -9.90 -33.95 7.36
C TYR A 168 -8.74 -33.47 8.23
N THR A 169 -7.63 -34.21 8.18
CA THR A 169 -6.41 -33.80 8.87
C THR A 169 -5.74 -32.61 8.17
N LYS A 170 -5.06 -31.77 8.96
CA LYS A 170 -4.25 -30.67 8.45
C LYS A 170 -3.21 -31.12 7.44
N SER A 171 -2.56 -32.26 7.68
CA SER A 171 -1.53 -32.78 6.79
C SER A 171 -2.09 -33.12 5.40
N ALA A 172 -3.25 -33.80 5.33
CA ALA A 172 -3.84 -34.21 4.06
C ALA A 172 -4.21 -33.00 3.18
N VAL A 173 -4.89 -32.02 3.77
CA VAL A 173 -5.30 -30.79 3.07
C VAL A 173 -4.09 -29.94 2.68
N PHE A 174 -3.16 -29.72 3.61
CA PHE A 174 -2.00 -28.88 3.36
C PHE A 174 -1.08 -29.46 2.26
N GLN A 175 -0.96 -30.79 2.21
CA GLN A 175 -0.19 -31.47 1.16
C GLN A 175 -0.78 -31.23 -0.23
N LEU A 176 -2.11 -31.30 -0.39
CA LEU A 176 -2.77 -31.03 -1.67
C LEU A 176 -2.62 -29.57 -2.13
N LEU A 177 -2.66 -28.60 -1.21
CA LEU A 177 -2.38 -27.19 -1.53
C LEU A 177 -0.90 -26.97 -1.92
N ARG A 178 0.02 -27.65 -1.21
CA ARG A 178 1.46 -27.56 -1.44
C ARG A 178 1.88 -28.21 -2.76
N ASP A 179 1.23 -29.29 -3.17
CA ASP A 179 1.60 -30.09 -4.33
C ASP A 179 1.01 -29.57 -5.65
N ALA A 180 1.37 -28.33 -6.01
CA ALA A 180 0.85 -27.66 -7.19
C ALA A 180 1.12 -28.41 -8.50
N LYS A 181 2.16 -29.24 -8.55
CA LYS A 181 2.49 -30.04 -9.73
C LYS A 181 1.34 -30.99 -10.12
N HIS A 182 0.58 -31.47 -9.13
CA HIS A 182 -0.53 -32.41 -9.33
C HIS A 182 -1.90 -31.71 -9.36
N TRP A 183 -1.93 -30.38 -9.43
CA TRP A 183 -3.19 -29.65 -9.58
C TRP A 183 -3.97 -29.98 -10.86
N PRO A 184 -3.38 -30.37 -12.01
CA PRO A 184 -4.18 -30.79 -13.16
C PRO A 184 -5.04 -32.06 -12.91
N GLN A 185 -4.66 -32.89 -11.93
CA GLN A 185 -5.46 -34.04 -11.51
C GLN A 185 -6.50 -33.68 -10.45
N LEU A 186 -6.29 -32.58 -9.73
CA LEU A 186 -7.15 -32.12 -8.63
C LEU A 186 -8.20 -31.10 -9.09
N LEU A 187 -7.77 -30.10 -9.86
CA LEU A 187 -8.55 -28.92 -10.23
C LEU A 187 -9.13 -29.09 -11.64
N PRO A 188 -10.47 -29.19 -11.81
CA PRO A 188 -11.08 -29.42 -13.12
C PRO A 188 -10.77 -28.35 -14.18
N HIS A 189 -10.49 -27.12 -13.74
CA HIS A 189 -10.19 -25.97 -14.61
C HIS A 189 -8.68 -25.78 -14.86
N CYS A 190 -7.82 -26.58 -14.22
CA CYS A 190 -6.37 -26.53 -14.42
C CYS A 190 -5.95 -27.56 -15.46
N GLU A 191 -5.56 -27.09 -16.64
CA GLU A 191 -5.14 -27.99 -17.71
C GLU A 191 -3.69 -28.46 -17.53
N LYS A 192 -2.82 -27.57 -17.06
CA LYS A 192 -1.39 -27.85 -16.94
C LYS A 192 -0.74 -27.01 -15.87
N VAL A 193 0.20 -27.60 -15.15
CA VAL A 193 1.17 -26.88 -14.32
C VAL A 193 2.58 -27.17 -14.82
N GLN A 194 3.31 -26.12 -15.18
CA GLN A 194 4.72 -26.17 -15.50
C GLN A 194 5.51 -25.61 -14.31
N MET A 195 6.16 -26.50 -13.56
CA MET A 195 7.10 -26.10 -12.51
C MET A 195 8.38 -25.53 -13.14
N HIS A 196 8.77 -24.34 -12.72
CA HIS A 196 10.04 -23.69 -13.09
C HIS A 196 11.10 -23.90 -12.02
N TYR A 197 10.68 -23.91 -10.76
CA TYR A 197 11.55 -24.16 -9.60
C TYR A 197 10.75 -24.79 -8.46
N GLN A 198 11.38 -25.68 -7.69
CA GLN A 198 10.81 -26.24 -6.46
C GLN A 198 11.91 -26.76 -5.53
N ASP A 199 11.92 -26.28 -4.29
CA ASP A 199 12.65 -26.86 -3.16
C ASP A 199 11.67 -27.16 -1.99
N HIS A 200 12.16 -27.24 -0.75
CA HIS A 200 11.32 -27.51 0.43
C HIS A 200 10.49 -26.30 0.90
N GLU A 201 10.87 -25.08 0.57
CA GLU A 201 10.24 -23.83 0.97
C GLU A 201 9.69 -23.04 -0.24
N ASN A 202 10.41 -22.99 -1.35
CA ASN A 202 10.16 -22.10 -2.47
C ASN A 202 9.65 -22.88 -3.68
N GLN A 203 8.67 -22.31 -4.36
CA GLN A 203 8.09 -22.88 -5.57
C GLN A 203 7.84 -21.77 -6.59
N GLU A 204 8.16 -22.04 -7.84
CA GLU A 204 7.78 -21.20 -8.96
C GLU A 204 7.17 -22.07 -10.04
N PHE A 205 6.01 -21.66 -10.56
CA PHE A 205 5.36 -22.35 -11.65
C PHE A 205 4.45 -21.44 -12.46
N THR A 206 4.15 -21.88 -13.68
CA THR A 206 3.07 -21.34 -14.51
C THR A 206 1.97 -22.39 -14.61
N MET A 207 0.77 -22.02 -14.20
CA MET A 207 -0.43 -22.83 -14.47
C MET A 207 -1.16 -22.30 -15.70
N VAL A 208 -1.78 -23.22 -16.45
CA VAL A 208 -2.71 -22.92 -17.54
C VAL A 208 -4.10 -23.27 -17.04
N VAL A 209 -4.98 -22.27 -16.97
CA VAL A 209 -6.38 -22.43 -16.59
C VAL A 209 -7.28 -22.15 -17.79
N LYS A 210 -8.35 -22.92 -17.91
CA LYS A 210 -9.41 -22.65 -18.89
C LYS A 210 -10.50 -21.81 -18.24
N VAL A 211 -10.65 -20.59 -18.75
CA VAL A 211 -11.76 -19.70 -18.40
C VAL A 211 -12.59 -19.56 -19.67
N GLU A 212 -13.78 -20.17 -19.68
CA GLU A 212 -14.57 -20.35 -20.90
C GLU A 212 -13.74 -21.08 -21.99
N ASP A 213 -13.73 -20.57 -23.23
CA ASP A 213 -12.95 -21.11 -24.36
C ASP A 213 -11.55 -20.48 -24.49
N LYS A 214 -11.08 -19.77 -23.47
CA LYS A 214 -9.76 -19.12 -23.47
C LYS A 214 -8.82 -19.74 -22.45
N GLU A 215 -7.57 -19.91 -22.88
CA GLU A 215 -6.47 -20.30 -21.99
C GLU A 215 -5.86 -19.06 -21.36
N GLU A 216 -5.75 -19.06 -20.03
CA GLU A 216 -5.01 -18.06 -19.28
C GLU A 216 -3.79 -18.68 -18.61
N LYS A 217 -2.65 -17.98 -18.68
CA LYS A 217 -1.39 -18.41 -18.06
C LYS A 217 -1.12 -17.58 -16.83
N ILE A 218 -1.02 -18.24 -15.69
CA ILE A 218 -0.80 -17.58 -14.39
C ILE A 218 0.52 -18.06 -13.82
N ARG A 219 1.50 -17.15 -13.71
CA ARG A 219 2.78 -17.42 -13.04
C ARG A 219 2.67 -17.07 -11.55
N SER A 220 3.08 -17.99 -10.69
CA SER A 220 3.07 -17.81 -9.24
C SER A 220 4.43 -18.14 -8.65
N ILE A 221 4.88 -17.32 -7.70
CA ILE A 221 6.04 -17.58 -6.84
C ILE A 221 5.50 -17.75 -5.42
N ARG A 222 5.78 -18.90 -4.79
CA ARG A 222 5.26 -19.28 -3.47
C ARG A 222 6.38 -19.56 -2.48
N LYS A 223 6.14 -19.25 -1.22
CA LYS A 223 6.95 -19.66 -0.07
C LYS A 223 6.09 -20.45 0.93
N VAL A 224 6.57 -21.62 1.34
CA VAL A 224 5.93 -22.53 2.28
C VAL A 224 6.70 -22.47 3.60
N GLU A 225 6.11 -21.87 4.62
CA GLU A 225 6.77 -21.64 5.91
C GLU A 225 5.73 -21.67 7.04
N GLY A 226 6.03 -22.33 8.16
CA GLY A 226 5.17 -22.30 9.35
C GLY A 226 3.72 -22.78 9.14
N GLY A 227 3.46 -23.68 8.19
CA GLY A 227 2.09 -24.12 7.86
C GLY A 227 1.26 -23.09 7.07
N LYS A 228 1.93 -22.11 6.46
CA LYS A 228 1.38 -21.10 5.55
C LYS A 228 2.03 -21.27 4.17
N ILE A 229 1.26 -21.08 3.10
CA ILE A 229 1.77 -20.98 1.73
C ILE A 229 1.50 -19.57 1.25
N SER A 230 2.47 -18.67 1.37
CA SER A 230 2.36 -17.32 0.79
C SER A 230 2.73 -17.36 -0.69
N TYR A 231 2.16 -16.45 -1.47
CA TYR A 231 2.48 -16.33 -2.88
C TYR A 231 2.29 -14.90 -3.39
N PHE A 232 2.91 -14.61 -4.52
CA PHE A 232 2.59 -13.47 -5.35
C PHE A 232 2.63 -13.85 -6.84
N GLN A 233 1.95 -13.06 -7.65
CA GLN A 233 1.96 -13.19 -9.10
C GLN A 233 2.92 -12.15 -9.69
N PRO A 234 4.07 -12.54 -10.27
CA PRO A 234 5.02 -11.59 -10.87
C PRO A 234 4.45 -10.83 -12.08
N SER A 235 3.38 -11.36 -12.66
CA SER A 235 2.67 -10.78 -13.80
C SER A 235 1.19 -11.09 -13.60
N PRO A 236 0.48 -10.30 -12.77
CA PRO A 236 -0.94 -10.51 -12.53
C PRO A 236 -1.77 -10.17 -13.79
N PRO A 237 -3.05 -10.57 -13.85
CA PRO A 237 -3.93 -10.21 -14.96
C PRO A 237 -4.05 -8.69 -15.16
N PRO A 238 -4.35 -8.19 -16.37
CA PRO A 238 -4.37 -6.75 -16.69
C PRO A 238 -5.26 -5.87 -15.79
N ALA A 239 -6.26 -6.46 -15.14
CA ALA A 239 -7.14 -5.79 -14.18
C ALA A 239 -6.44 -5.39 -12.87
N LEU A 240 -5.24 -5.94 -12.61
CA LEU A 240 -4.48 -5.81 -11.37
C LEU A 240 -3.05 -5.35 -11.67
N LEU A 241 -2.48 -4.51 -10.81
CA LEU A 241 -1.07 -4.16 -10.77
C LEU A 241 -0.29 -5.10 -9.84
N GLU A 242 -0.92 -5.50 -8.74
CA GLU A 242 -0.33 -6.39 -7.73
C GLU A 242 -1.39 -7.44 -7.34
N HIS A 243 -0.95 -8.69 -7.15
CA HIS A 243 -1.76 -9.74 -6.54
C HIS A 243 -0.85 -10.66 -5.72
N GLN A 244 -1.10 -10.67 -4.43
CA GLN A 244 -0.49 -11.56 -3.47
C GLN A 244 -1.54 -12.22 -2.61
N GLY A 245 -1.18 -13.33 -2.00
CA GLY A 245 -2.08 -14.03 -1.11
C GLY A 245 -1.38 -15.08 -0.29
N TYR A 246 -2.17 -15.78 0.50
CA TYR A 246 -1.69 -16.96 1.18
C TYR A 246 -2.79 -17.95 1.48
N TRP A 247 -2.37 -19.20 1.65
CA TRP A 247 -3.19 -20.27 2.19
C TRP A 247 -2.75 -20.60 3.61
N THR A 248 -3.71 -20.77 4.52
CA THR A 248 -3.47 -21.38 5.84
C THR A 248 -4.43 -22.53 6.08
N VAL A 249 -3.96 -23.52 6.85
CA VAL A 249 -4.78 -24.64 7.32
C VAL A 249 -4.62 -24.72 8.84
N LYS A 250 -5.72 -24.49 9.56
CA LYS A 250 -5.77 -24.48 11.03
C LYS A 250 -6.64 -25.64 11.51
N GLU A 251 -6.22 -26.32 12.56
CA GLU A 251 -7.03 -27.36 13.20
C GLU A 251 -8.17 -26.70 13.99
N VAL A 252 -9.36 -27.29 13.89
CA VAL A 252 -10.58 -26.91 14.61
C VAL A 252 -11.24 -28.18 15.17
N GLU A 253 -12.26 -28.04 16.01
CA GLU A 253 -12.90 -29.17 16.72
C GLU A 253 -13.35 -30.30 15.78
N GLU A 254 -13.91 -29.96 14.61
CA GLU A 254 -14.43 -30.91 13.62
C GLU A 254 -13.57 -30.98 12.34
N GLY A 255 -12.25 -30.86 12.45
CA GLY A 255 -11.31 -31.04 11.34
C GLY A 255 -10.39 -29.84 11.14
N VAL A 256 -10.45 -29.21 9.96
CA VAL A 256 -9.60 -28.05 9.64
C VAL A 256 -10.35 -26.91 8.96
N GLU A 257 -9.99 -25.69 9.32
CA GLU A 257 -10.34 -24.48 8.58
C GLU A 257 -9.24 -24.16 7.57
N ILE A 258 -9.62 -24.08 6.29
CA ILE A 258 -8.78 -23.62 5.20
C ILE A 258 -9.13 -22.17 4.93
N THR A 259 -8.13 -21.28 4.92
CA THR A 259 -8.31 -19.87 4.56
C THR A 259 -7.46 -19.55 3.35
N SER A 260 -8.05 -18.89 2.36
CA SER A 260 -7.35 -18.20 1.27
C SER A 260 -7.51 -16.71 1.44
N TRP A 261 -6.43 -16.03 1.75
CA TRP A 261 -6.39 -14.57 1.88
C TRP A 261 -5.71 -13.95 0.67
N HIS A 262 -6.19 -12.77 0.26
CA HIS A 262 -5.73 -12.04 -0.91
C HIS A 262 -5.53 -10.56 -0.57
N ASN A 263 -4.49 -9.97 -1.16
CA ASN A 263 -4.31 -8.53 -1.25
C ASN A 263 -3.96 -8.18 -2.69
N ILE A 264 -4.72 -7.25 -3.26
CA ILE A 264 -4.61 -6.81 -4.64
C ILE A 264 -4.48 -5.29 -4.71
N VAL A 265 -3.81 -4.82 -5.75
CA VAL A 265 -3.85 -3.43 -6.19
C VAL A 265 -4.45 -3.41 -7.57
N MET A 266 -5.57 -2.70 -7.74
CA MET A 266 -6.27 -2.61 -9.02
C MET A 266 -5.51 -1.75 -10.03
N ASN A 267 -5.62 -2.10 -11.31
CA ASN A 267 -5.17 -1.25 -12.41
C ASN A 267 -6.27 -0.25 -12.81
N ALA A 268 -6.14 1.02 -12.43
CA ALA A 268 -7.14 2.04 -12.72
C ALA A 268 -7.45 2.18 -14.21
N ASP A 269 -6.45 2.00 -15.09
CA ASP A 269 -6.61 2.11 -16.55
C ASP A 269 -7.49 0.99 -17.13
N PHE A 270 -7.63 -0.12 -16.41
CA PHE A 270 -8.54 -1.21 -16.80
C PHE A 270 -9.98 -0.96 -16.34
N TRP A 271 -10.18 -0.21 -15.25
CA TRP A 271 -11.47 -0.01 -14.59
C TRP A 271 -12.08 1.38 -14.83
N THR A 272 -11.78 2.01 -15.97
CA THR A 272 -12.18 3.41 -16.28
C THR A 272 -13.68 3.65 -16.19
N ASP A 273 -14.50 2.66 -16.53
CA ASP A 273 -15.96 2.76 -16.60
C ASP A 273 -16.68 2.07 -15.43
N THR A 274 -15.95 1.72 -14.36
CA THR A 274 -16.52 1.03 -13.20
C THR A 274 -16.12 1.75 -11.91
N ALA A 275 -17.11 2.06 -11.08
CA ALA A 275 -16.84 2.60 -9.75
C ALA A 275 -15.94 1.64 -8.95
N VAL A 276 -14.96 2.20 -8.22
CA VAL A 276 -13.93 1.42 -7.51
C VAL A 276 -14.53 0.31 -6.65
N ASP A 277 -15.58 0.60 -5.87
CA ASP A 277 -16.22 -0.40 -5.01
C ASP A 277 -16.87 -1.55 -5.80
N GLN A 278 -17.46 -1.25 -6.96
CA GLN A 278 -18.03 -2.27 -7.83
C GLN A 278 -16.94 -3.14 -8.45
N ALA A 279 -15.82 -2.54 -8.84
CA ALA A 279 -14.67 -3.27 -9.35
C ALA A 279 -14.05 -4.17 -8.28
N LYS A 280 -13.87 -3.68 -7.04
CA LYS A 280 -13.43 -4.47 -5.88
C LYS A 280 -14.33 -5.68 -5.66
N ALA A 281 -15.65 -5.48 -5.62
CA ALA A 281 -16.61 -6.56 -5.43
C ALA A 281 -16.56 -7.61 -6.55
N LYS A 282 -16.38 -7.18 -7.82
CA LYS A 282 -16.21 -8.08 -8.96
C LYS A 282 -14.94 -8.92 -8.85
N ILE A 283 -13.81 -8.28 -8.53
CA ILE A 283 -12.51 -8.94 -8.35
C ILE A 283 -12.58 -9.95 -7.20
N GLU A 284 -13.09 -9.52 -6.05
CA GLU A 284 -13.24 -10.37 -4.87
C GLU A 284 -14.10 -11.60 -5.18
N THR A 285 -15.25 -11.41 -5.83
CA THR A 285 -16.13 -12.52 -6.22
C THR A 285 -15.40 -13.51 -7.12
N ALA A 286 -14.71 -13.02 -8.15
CA ALA A 286 -13.99 -13.87 -9.11
C ALA A 286 -12.86 -14.67 -8.42
N ILE A 287 -12.05 -14.01 -7.60
CA ILE A 287 -10.92 -14.64 -6.90
C ILE A 287 -11.42 -15.61 -5.82
N ASN A 288 -12.40 -15.23 -5.01
CA ASN A 288 -12.97 -16.11 -3.99
C ASN A 288 -13.64 -17.34 -4.61
N ASN A 289 -14.31 -17.22 -5.75
CA ASN A 289 -14.87 -18.38 -6.45
C ASN A 289 -13.79 -19.37 -6.88
N ASN A 290 -12.63 -18.89 -7.34
CA ASN A 290 -11.49 -19.75 -7.67
C ASN A 290 -10.94 -20.44 -6.42
N SER A 291 -10.70 -19.69 -5.35
CA SER A 291 -10.18 -20.21 -4.08
C SER A 291 -11.13 -21.25 -3.46
N ILE A 292 -12.43 -20.96 -3.40
CA ILE A 292 -13.46 -21.89 -2.93
C ILE A 292 -13.53 -23.12 -3.86
N GLY A 293 -13.39 -22.93 -5.17
CA GLY A 293 -13.32 -24.04 -6.13
C GLY A 293 -12.17 -25.00 -5.84
N THR A 294 -11.00 -24.47 -5.45
CA THR A 294 -9.85 -25.27 -5.01
C THR A 294 -10.16 -26.04 -3.72
N MET A 295 -10.78 -25.41 -2.72
CA MET A 295 -11.17 -26.08 -1.48
C MET A 295 -12.18 -27.22 -1.72
N LYS A 296 -13.17 -27.00 -2.60
CA LYS A 296 -14.14 -28.03 -3.02
C LYS A 296 -13.50 -29.19 -3.77
N ALA A 297 -12.49 -28.92 -4.57
CA ALA A 297 -11.73 -29.95 -5.28
C ALA A 297 -10.94 -30.84 -4.30
N ILE A 298 -10.32 -30.23 -3.28
CA ILE A 298 -9.66 -30.95 -2.18
C ILE A 298 -10.66 -31.85 -1.46
N ASP A 299 -11.82 -31.31 -1.09
CA ASP A 299 -12.88 -32.08 -0.42
C ASP A 299 -13.33 -33.28 -1.26
N SER A 300 -13.59 -33.07 -2.56
CA SER A 300 -13.99 -34.14 -3.47
C SER A 300 -12.92 -35.23 -3.62
N SER A 301 -11.64 -34.83 -3.70
CA SER A 301 -10.52 -35.78 -3.80
C SER A 301 -10.37 -36.65 -2.56
N LEU A 302 -10.58 -36.08 -1.36
CA LEU A 302 -10.44 -36.82 -0.10
C LEU A 302 -11.66 -37.71 0.18
N LYS A 303 -12.87 -37.27 -0.18
CA LYS A 303 -14.08 -38.12 -0.17
C LYS A 303 -13.92 -39.37 -1.03
N GLY A 304 -13.34 -39.24 -2.22
CA GLY A 304 -13.11 -40.38 -3.12
C GLY A 304 -12.23 -41.46 -2.50
N THR A 305 -11.20 -41.07 -1.74
CA THR A 305 -10.28 -42.02 -1.10
C THR A 305 -10.88 -42.77 0.10
N GLU A 306 -11.85 -42.18 0.81
CA GLU A 306 -12.56 -42.86 1.90
C GLU A 306 -13.49 -43.97 1.38
N HIS A 307 -14.05 -43.82 0.18
CA HIS A 307 -14.93 -44.83 -0.43
C HIS A 307 -14.19 -45.99 -1.12
N GLU A 308 -12.95 -45.80 -1.56
CA GLU A 308 -12.13 -46.89 -2.14
C GLU A 308 -11.47 -47.79 -1.07
N THR A 309 -11.47 -47.36 0.19
CA THR A 309 -10.85 -48.08 1.32
C THR A 309 -11.84 -48.74 2.27
N ALA A 310 -13.15 -48.65 1.98
CA ALA A 310 -14.26 -49.28 2.72
C ALA A 310 -14.82 -50.50 1.97
#